data_AF-A0A938U7L0-F1
#
_entry.id   AF-A0A938U7L0-F1
#
_cell.length_a   1.000
_cell.length_b   1.000
_cell.length_c   1.000
_cell.angle_alpha   90.00
_cell.angle_beta   90.00
_cell.angle_gamma   90.00
#
_symmetry.space_group_name_H-M   'P 1'
#
loop_
_entity.id
_entity.type
_entity.pdbx_description
1 polymer ?
#
loop_
_entity_poly.entity_id
_entity_poly.type
_entity_poly.pdbx_seq_one_letter_code
_entity_poly.pdbx_strand_id
1 'polypeptide(L)' 'MSLETSPAEDYVSLYHRAFREYGVSALWSSRPVPHPTREDALAITRSLRVEGDLNARRLAEQIEEACRAAV' A
#
# COMPACT_ATOMS: atom_id res chain seq x y z
N MET A 1 16.43 8.54 25.94
CA MET A 1 15.22 7.72 25.75
C MET A 1 14.54 8.23 24.51
N SER A 2 14.88 7.64 23.38
CA SER A 2 14.34 8.03 22.07
C SER A 2 12.93 7.46 21.92
N LEU A 3 12.03 8.26 21.40
CA LEU A 3 10.64 7.90 21.12
C LEU A 3 10.64 6.80 20.03
N GLU A 4 10.60 5.54 20.42
CA GLU A 4 10.25 4.44 19.52
C GLU A 4 8.74 4.46 19.28
N THR A 5 8.28 5.49 18.55
CA THR A 5 7.06 5.35 17.79
C THR A 5 7.41 4.38 16.69
N SER A 6 7.00 3.10 16.79
CA SER A 6 7.02 2.19 15.64
C SER A 6 6.50 2.99 14.45
N PRO A 7 7.32 3.28 13.41
CA PRO A 7 6.83 4.11 12.33
C PRO A 7 5.68 3.34 11.74
N ALA A 8 4.47 3.91 11.81
CA ALA A 8 3.40 3.46 10.92
C ALA A 8 4.04 3.41 9.53
N GLU A 9 4.04 2.24 8.89
CA GLU A 9 4.68 2.09 7.58
C GLU A 9 4.13 3.19 6.67
N ASP A 10 5.02 4.02 6.11
CA ASP A 10 4.62 5.06 5.19
C ASP A 10 3.96 4.45 3.94
N TYR A 11 3.09 5.22 3.27
CA TYR A 11 2.35 4.74 2.11
C TYR A 11 3.30 4.29 0.97
N VAL A 12 4.51 4.86 0.86
CA VAL A 12 5.53 4.43 -0.12
C VAL A 12 6.00 3.00 0.18
N SER A 13 6.30 2.69 1.43
CA SER A 13 6.72 1.35 1.86
C SER A 13 5.62 0.33 1.63
N LEU A 14 4.38 0.68 2.01
CA LEU A 14 3.21 -0.18 1.82
C LEU A 14 2.90 -0.40 0.34
N TYR A 15 3.07 0.61 -0.51
CA TYR A 15 2.92 0.50 -1.96
C TYR A 15 3.89 -0.53 -2.55
N HIS A 16 5.18 -0.42 -2.24
CA HIS A 16 6.17 -1.37 -2.75
C HIS A 16 5.95 -2.78 -2.20
N ARG A 17 5.52 -2.90 -0.94
CA ARG A 17 5.13 -4.16 -0.33
C ARG A 17 3.95 -4.80 -1.07
N ALA A 18 2.93 -4.02 -1.46
CA ALA A 18 1.79 -4.51 -2.21
C ALA A 18 2.20 -5.12 -3.56
N PHE A 19 3.12 -4.48 -4.29
CA PHE A 19 3.64 -5.05 -5.54
C PHE A 19 4.51 -6.30 -5.32
N ARG A 20 5.28 -6.36 -4.23
CA ARG A 20 6.08 -7.54 -3.90
C ARG A 20 5.21 -8.76 -3.56
N GLU A 21 4.15 -8.55 -2.78
CA GLU A 21 3.30 -9.64 -2.25
C GLU A 21 2.16 -10.01 -3.19
N TYR A 22 1.54 -9.03 -3.84
CA TYR A 22 0.31 -9.20 -4.64
C TYR A 22 0.48 -8.76 -6.10
N GLY A 23 1.72 -8.49 -6.54
CA GLY A 23 2.03 -8.05 -7.91
C GLY A 23 1.49 -8.97 -9.00
N VAL A 24 1.59 -10.28 -8.78
CA VAL A 24 1.16 -11.29 -9.76
C VAL A 24 -0.33 -11.60 -9.68
N SER A 25 -0.94 -11.50 -8.49
CA SER A 25 -2.33 -11.88 -8.26
C SER A 25 -3.31 -10.72 -8.39
N ALA A 26 -3.09 -9.64 -7.65
CA ALA A 26 -4.03 -8.52 -7.56
C ALA A 26 -3.61 -7.29 -8.37
N LEU A 27 -2.33 -7.15 -8.70
CA LEU A 27 -1.79 -5.96 -9.39
C LEU A 27 -1.19 -6.28 -10.77
N TRP A 28 -1.58 -7.42 -11.37
CA TRP A 28 -1.00 -7.94 -12.62
C TRP A 28 -1.09 -6.98 -13.81
N SER A 29 -2.09 -6.08 -13.82
CA SER A 29 -2.30 -5.08 -14.87
C SER A 29 -1.51 -3.78 -14.65
N SER A 30 -0.84 -3.64 -13.51
CA SER A 30 -0.17 -2.40 -13.09
C SER A 30 1.33 -2.64 -12.92
N ARG A 31 2.13 -1.58 -13.04
CA ARG A 31 3.58 -1.62 -12.78
C ARG A 31 3.94 -0.69 -11.64
N PRO A 32 4.82 -1.10 -10.71
CA PRO A 32 5.30 -0.21 -9.67
C PRO A 32 6.12 0.93 -10.28
N VAL A 33 5.99 2.12 -9.70
CA VAL A 33 6.81 3.30 -10.01
C VAL A 33 7.78 3.54 -8.86
N PRO A 34 8.97 4.13 -9.11
CA PRO A 34 10.02 4.25 -8.09
C PRO A 34 9.70 5.27 -6.99
N HIS A 35 8.89 6.29 -7.27
CA HIS A 35 8.47 7.32 -6.32
C HIS A 35 6.96 7.50 -6.41
N PRO A 36 6.16 6.59 -5.80
CA PRO A 36 4.72 6.66 -5.89
C PRO A 36 4.20 7.92 -5.19
N THR A 37 3.23 8.58 -5.80
CA THR A 37 2.43 9.61 -5.14
C THR A 37 1.37 8.95 -4.23
N ARG A 38 0.73 9.76 -3.39
CA ARG A 38 -0.44 9.31 -2.61
C ARG A 38 -1.55 8.78 -3.52
N GLU A 39 -1.76 9.40 -4.69
CA GLU A 39 -2.77 8.97 -5.65
C GLU A 39 -2.42 7.62 -6.27
N ASP A 40 -1.15 7.37 -6.60
CA ASP A 40 -0.68 6.06 -7.08
C ASP A 40 -0.91 4.97 -6.02
N ALA A 41 -0.65 5.29 -4.75
CA ALA A 41 -0.89 4.36 -3.65
C ALA A 41 -2.37 4.07 -3.43
N LEU A 42 -3.24 5.08 -3.50
CA LEU A 42 -4.68 4.90 -3.42
C LEU A 42 -5.25 4.13 -4.61
N ALA A 43 -4.70 4.29 -5.82
CA ALA A 43 -5.19 3.61 -7.01
C ALA A 43 -5.13 2.08 -6.91
N ILE A 44 -4.12 1.53 -6.22
CA ILE A 44 -3.94 0.08 -6.10
C ILE A 44 -4.85 -0.57 -5.04
N THR A 45 -5.41 0.22 -4.11
CA THR A 45 -6.22 -0.30 -2.98
C THR A 45 -7.49 -1.01 -3.46
N ARG A 46 -8.09 -0.53 -4.56
CA ARG A 46 -9.26 -1.16 -5.17
C ARG A 46 -8.93 -2.57 -5.67
N SER A 47 -7.84 -2.71 -6.42
CA SER A 47 -7.44 -4.01 -6.98
C SER A 47 -7.09 -5.01 -5.86
N LEU A 48 -6.39 -4.56 -4.81
CA LEU A 48 -6.12 -5.37 -3.62
C LEU A 48 -7.41 -5.91 -2.94
N ARG A 49 -8.50 -5.14 -2.96
CA ARG A 49 -9.77 -5.56 -2.33
C ARG A 49 -10.59 -6.55 -3.16
N VAL A 50 -10.58 -6.36 -4.48
CA VAL A 50 -11.41 -7.13 -5.42
C VAL A 50 -10.72 -8.43 -5.78
N GLU A 51 -9.43 -8.38 -6.12
CA GLU A 51 -8.67 -9.51 -6.66
C GLU A 51 -7.80 -10.20 -5.59
N GLY A 52 -7.52 -9.51 -4.48
CA GLY A 52 -6.70 -10.03 -3.39
C GLY A 52 -7.46 -10.82 -2.34
N ASP A 53 -6.72 -11.31 -1.35
CA ASP A 53 -7.25 -12.03 -0.19
C ASP A 53 -7.54 -11.10 1.01
N LEU A 54 -7.83 -11.67 2.18
CA LEU A 54 -8.08 -10.90 3.40
C LEU A 54 -6.85 -10.08 3.85
N ASN A 55 -5.63 -10.54 3.58
CA ASN A 55 -4.42 -9.78 3.91
C ASN A 55 -4.20 -8.64 2.91
N ALA A 56 -4.51 -8.84 1.62
CA ALA A 56 -4.51 -7.77 0.63
C ALA A 56 -5.51 -6.66 0.99
N ARG A 57 -6.70 -7.03 1.49
CA ARG A 57 -7.70 -6.06 2.01
C ARG A 57 -7.15 -5.24 3.18
N ARG A 58 -6.54 -5.90 4.15
CA ARG A 58 -5.89 -5.21 5.29
C ARG A 58 -4.75 -4.30 4.84
N LEU A 59 -3.99 -4.70 3.83
CA LEU A 59 -2.92 -3.88 3.27
C LEU A 59 -3.50 -2.64 2.57
N ALA A 60 -4.61 -2.80 1.84
CA ALA A 60 -5.33 -1.67 1.23
C ALA A 60 -5.80 -0.66 2.28
N GLU A 61 -6.35 -1.12 3.41
CA GLU A 61 -6.76 -0.25 4.52
C GLU A 61 -5.57 0.50 5.15
N GLN A 62 -4.43 -0.18 5.33
CA GLN A 62 -3.20 0.46 5.83
C GLN A 62 -2.67 1.53 4.88
N ILE A 63 -2.71 1.29 3.57
CA ILE A 63 -2.29 2.27 2.56
C ILE A 63 -3.17 3.52 2.63
N GLU A 64 -4.48 3.37 2.77
CA GLU A 64 -5.40 4.51 2.87
C GLU A 64 -5.20 5.33 4.14
N GLU A 65 -4.98 4.66 5.28
CA GLU A 65 -4.70 5.33 6.55
C GLU A 65 -3.37 6.09 6.48
N ALA A 66 -2.31 5.46 5.95
CA ALA A 66 -1.02 6.11 5.75
C ALA A 66 -1.13 7.31 4.79
N CYS A 67 -1.89 7.17 3.70
CA CYS A 67 -2.16 8.28 2.81
C CYS A 67 -2.91 9.41 3.53
N ARG A 68 -3.89 9.10 4.39
CA ARG A 68 -4.65 10.11 5.15
C ARG A 68 -3.77 10.84 6.18
N ALA A 69 -2.88 10.13 6.85
CA ALA A 69 -1.97 10.69 7.83
C ALA A 69 -0.89 11.62 7.23
N ALA A 70 -0.61 11.48 5.93
CA ALA A 70 0.36 12.31 5.21
C ALA A 70 -0.20 13.66 4.69
N VAL A 71 -1.39 14.09 5.15
CA VAL A 71 -2.06 15.36 4.78
C VAL A 71 -1.65 16.49 5.69
#